data_AF-A0ABD3SEN6-F1
#
_entry.id   AF-A0ABD3SEN6-F1
#
_cell.length_a   1.000
_cell.length_b   1.000
_cell.length_c   1.000
_cell.angle_alpha   90.00
_cell.angle_beta   90.00
_cell.angle_gamma   90.00
#
_symmetry.space_group_name_H-M   'P 1'
#
loop_
_entity.id
_entity.type
_entity.pdbx_description
1 polymer ?
#
loop_
_entity_poly.entity_id
_entity_poly.type
_entity_poly.pdbx_seq_one_letter_code
_entity_poly.pdbx_strand_id
1 'polypeptide(L)'
;MVRRGRRNGLEEKKTTTYVPPQFLCSPTRSSCTSPEHECLANPNHPQATSDIECQACQDIDQSYWPCDVDNLCYCRDRSRPKIPPAPSTRSFDGGAGLEISNASPCDAILTSSIFEELAPESSYPYTYSGFCDAVVEYNANHPDEGIFNMGTEYQIRSELSAFLGNALHETDEFKAGREYLMCADNVEAGGEMYCRPCDAGSFDWDTMTCPPGASLASEGRPFNGYCQSNLLPPDGCECDDVYERSSNGTMAGYVRADSVYLGRGSIQLSWNYNYIRASVALTGAPQTFCQRPDLVATEEKYAWGAGLYYWMENVKNDRTCHQSVLLDEDFGGTLDNINGGLECPADDEGWHGKAVVLRLNRYCRAATAIGGLERLLNFDGCLDMDERMRRCLDEGTCRDCEVWKGTMDLGGGEDGEGGDEAMIGTTAGDGGGRGGGRAKASKQEASTASTIDESGEGDAGGEGGGGRAKSSKRPRPEEGAGEQGASIEKEGSDTDSPTLTPTNDATAAASGGRFRGTGGVDRERGLGYRFADS
;
A
#
# COMPACT_ATOMS: atom_id res chain seq x y z
N MET A 1 71.92 14.72 -3.50
CA MET A 1 70.98 15.15 -2.45
C MET A 1 69.92 16.03 -3.11
N VAL A 2 68.83 15.44 -3.62
CA VAL A 2 67.68 16.17 -4.18
C VAL A 2 66.43 15.42 -3.74
N ARG A 3 65.65 16.04 -2.85
CA ARG A 3 64.42 15.50 -2.25
C ARG A 3 63.30 15.48 -3.29
N ARG A 4 62.67 14.32 -3.52
CA ARG A 4 61.40 14.21 -4.27
C ARG A 4 60.26 14.71 -3.38
N GLY A 5 59.60 15.79 -3.79
CA GLY A 5 58.35 16.25 -3.20
C GLY A 5 57.16 15.42 -3.68
N ARG A 6 56.37 14.89 -2.74
CA ARG A 6 55.01 14.38 -2.99
C ARG A 6 54.12 15.57 -3.34
N ARG A 7 53.48 15.55 -4.52
CA ARG A 7 52.32 16.39 -4.81
C ARG A 7 51.08 15.66 -4.28
N ASN A 8 50.53 16.16 -3.18
CA ASN A 8 49.17 15.84 -2.76
C ASN A 8 48.23 16.65 -3.66
N GLY A 9 47.52 15.97 -4.56
CA GLY A 9 46.31 16.52 -5.18
C GLY A 9 45.16 16.28 -4.22
N LEU A 10 44.88 17.26 -3.36
CA LEU A 10 43.60 17.35 -2.69
C LEU A 10 42.63 17.93 -3.72
N GLU A 11 41.81 17.05 -4.28
CA GLU A 11 40.59 17.44 -4.96
C GLU A 11 39.73 18.20 -3.94
N GLU A 12 39.45 19.47 -4.20
CA GLU A 12 38.51 20.24 -3.38
C GLU A 12 37.15 19.54 -3.48
N LYS A 13 36.79 18.78 -2.44
CA LYS A 13 35.41 18.40 -2.20
C LYS A 13 34.61 19.70 -2.14
N LYS A 14 33.86 19.96 -3.20
CA LYS A 14 32.86 21.02 -3.28
C LYS A 14 31.89 20.73 -2.14
N THR A 15 32.05 21.45 -1.03
CA THR A 15 31.07 21.46 0.06
C THR A 15 29.84 22.15 -0.50
N THR A 16 28.90 21.37 -1.02
CA THR A 16 27.52 21.79 -1.16
C THR A 16 27.03 22.12 0.23
N THR A 17 26.93 23.43 0.52
CA THR A 17 26.27 23.93 1.72
C THR A 17 24.86 23.37 1.72
N TYR A 18 24.57 22.50 2.69
CA TYR A 18 23.25 21.99 2.99
C TYR A 18 22.27 23.16 3.14
N VAL A 19 21.26 23.19 2.27
CA VAL A 19 20.09 24.06 2.40
C VAL A 19 18.98 23.13 2.91
N PRO A 20 18.53 23.24 4.18
CA PRO A 20 17.38 22.48 4.65
C PRO A 20 16.17 22.73 3.73
N PRO A 21 15.18 21.81 3.67
CA PRO A 21 13.99 21.97 2.85
C PRO A 21 13.43 23.38 3.01
N GLN A 22 13.19 24.08 1.90
CA GLN A 22 13.01 25.54 1.95
C GLN A 22 11.70 25.97 2.61
N PHE A 23 10.84 25.05 3.08
CA PHE A 23 9.48 25.34 3.54
C PHE A 23 9.04 24.42 4.70
N LEU A 24 9.66 24.54 5.88
CA LEU A 24 9.25 23.77 7.07
C LEU A 24 8.44 24.64 8.04
N CYS A 25 7.35 24.08 8.56
CA CYS A 25 6.62 24.60 9.71
C CYS A 25 7.13 23.98 11.04
N SER A 26 7.91 22.89 10.97
CA SER A 26 8.39 22.11 12.11
C SER A 26 9.67 21.32 11.73
N PRO A 27 10.66 21.09 12.64
CA PRO A 27 10.97 21.84 13.84
C PRO A 27 12.19 22.76 13.60
N THR A 28 12.16 23.95 14.19
CA THR A 28 13.30 24.87 14.44
C THR A 28 13.70 25.98 13.47
N ARG A 29 12.91 26.33 12.46
CA ARG A 29 12.84 27.71 11.86
C ARG A 29 11.76 27.74 10.78
N SER A 30 10.69 28.51 10.99
CA SER A 30 9.68 28.72 9.96
C SER A 30 10.30 29.49 8.79
N SER A 31 10.60 28.79 7.70
CA SER A 31 10.78 29.43 6.39
C SER A 31 9.42 29.74 5.74
N CYS A 32 8.33 29.27 6.36
CA CYS A 32 6.93 29.52 6.01
C CYS A 32 6.38 30.91 6.44
N THR A 33 7.23 31.95 6.41
CA THR A 33 6.91 33.29 6.94
C THR A 33 6.47 34.28 5.87
N SER A 34 6.55 33.90 4.58
CA SER A 34 6.06 34.72 3.48
C SER A 34 4.52 34.76 3.47
N PRO A 35 3.89 35.90 3.13
CA PRO A 35 2.43 36.00 2.97
C PRO A 35 1.84 35.04 1.94
N GLU A 36 2.66 34.57 1.00
CA GLU A 36 2.28 33.61 -0.04
C GLU A 36 2.21 32.17 0.49
N HIS A 37 2.58 31.93 1.75
CA HIS A 37 2.62 30.59 2.34
C HIS A 37 1.65 30.46 3.53
N GLU A 38 1.27 29.22 3.83
CA GLU A 38 0.52 28.86 5.03
C GLU A 38 0.95 27.52 5.62
N CYS A 39 0.93 27.41 6.96
CA CYS A 39 1.11 26.14 7.64
C CYS A 39 -0.23 25.41 7.76
N LEU A 40 -0.27 24.14 7.35
CA LEU A 40 -1.45 23.29 7.32
C LEU A 40 -1.21 21.98 8.06
N ALA A 41 -2.29 21.37 8.54
CA ALA A 41 -2.22 20.03 9.10
C ALA A 41 -1.97 19.02 7.99
N ASN A 42 -1.06 18.08 8.23
CA ASN A 42 -0.92 16.91 7.38
C ASN A 42 -1.95 15.85 7.80
N PRO A 43 -3.04 15.63 7.05
CA PRO A 43 -4.07 14.67 7.43
C PRO A 43 -3.59 13.21 7.29
N ASN A 44 -2.48 12.96 6.58
CA ASN A 44 -1.87 11.64 6.46
C ASN A 44 -0.93 11.32 7.62
N HIS A 45 -0.72 12.25 8.57
CA HIS A 45 0.16 12.03 9.71
C HIS A 45 -0.53 11.14 10.78
N PRO A 46 0.20 10.23 11.46
CA PRO A 46 -0.37 9.34 12.49
C PRO A 46 -0.91 10.04 13.74
N GLN A 47 -0.54 11.30 13.96
CA GLN A 47 -1.11 12.15 14.99
C GLN A 47 -2.06 13.16 14.34
N ALA A 48 -3.25 13.32 14.90
CA ALA A 48 -4.20 14.32 14.45
C ALA A 48 -3.82 15.74 14.91
N THR A 49 -4.12 16.71 14.07
CA THR A 49 -4.12 18.14 14.36
C THR A 49 -5.03 18.85 13.36
N SER A 50 -5.16 20.18 13.44
CA SER A 50 -5.99 20.99 12.56
C SER A 50 -5.18 22.11 11.88
N ASP A 51 -5.68 22.60 10.74
CA ASP A 51 -5.08 23.76 10.05
C ASP A 51 -4.93 24.96 11.00
N ILE A 52 -5.87 25.14 11.94
CA ILE A 52 -5.84 26.23 12.93
C ILE A 52 -4.67 26.05 13.91
N GLU A 53 -4.44 24.83 14.39
CA GLU A 53 -3.31 24.54 15.28
C GLU A 53 -1.97 24.68 14.55
N CYS A 54 -1.88 24.17 13.32
CA CYS A 54 -0.68 24.33 12.49
C CYS A 54 -0.42 25.77 12.07
N GLN A 55 -1.44 26.62 11.97
CA GLN A 55 -1.24 28.05 11.69
C GLN A 55 -0.38 28.73 12.76
N ALA A 56 -0.42 28.25 14.02
CA ALA A 56 0.44 28.77 15.08
C ALA A 56 1.94 28.57 14.76
N CYS A 57 2.30 27.56 13.97
CA CYS A 57 3.69 27.28 13.57
C CYS A 57 4.28 28.32 12.60
N GLN A 58 3.48 29.24 12.09
CA GLN A 58 4.00 30.38 11.32
C GLN A 58 4.70 31.41 12.23
N ASP A 59 4.34 31.46 13.50
CA ASP A 59 4.99 32.32 14.49
C ASP A 59 6.35 31.73 14.88
N ILE A 60 7.42 32.52 14.77
CA ILE A 60 8.78 32.09 15.10
C ILE A 60 8.95 31.73 16.59
N ASP A 61 8.07 32.26 17.46
CA ASP A 61 8.11 32.00 18.90
C ASP A 61 7.38 30.70 19.28
N GLN A 62 6.57 30.12 18.38
CA GLN A 62 5.90 28.84 18.58
C GLN A 62 6.86 27.68 18.24
N SER A 63 7.37 27.01 19.28
CA SER A 63 8.38 25.94 19.14
C SER A 63 7.97 24.61 19.78
N TYR A 64 6.73 24.51 20.25
CA TYR A 64 6.15 23.31 20.85
C TYR A 64 4.99 22.83 19.97
N TRP A 65 4.39 21.71 20.39
CA TRP A 65 3.27 21.08 19.70
C TRP A 65 2.24 22.07 19.13
N PRO A 66 1.84 21.93 17.85
CA PRO A 66 2.19 20.83 16.93
C PRO A 66 3.51 21.01 16.16
N CYS A 67 4.27 22.08 16.43
CA CYS A 67 5.42 22.53 15.63
C CYS A 67 6.76 21.87 15.99
N ASP A 68 6.75 20.93 16.94
CA ASP A 68 7.89 20.11 17.35
C ASP A 68 7.74 18.64 16.90
N VAL A 69 6.68 18.33 16.16
CA VAL A 69 6.45 17.00 15.57
C VAL A 69 6.74 17.07 14.08
N ASP A 70 7.62 16.20 13.61
CA ASP A 70 8.04 16.15 12.21
C ASP A 70 6.85 15.86 11.29
N ASN A 71 6.70 16.65 10.22
CA ASN A 71 5.66 16.50 9.19
C ASN A 71 4.19 16.53 9.68
N LEU A 72 3.92 16.78 10.97
CA LEU A 72 2.56 16.99 11.49
C LEU A 72 1.94 18.27 10.92
N CYS A 73 2.75 19.33 10.83
CA CYS A 73 2.42 20.57 10.14
C CYS A 73 3.39 20.80 8.99
N TYR A 74 2.87 21.16 7.82
CA TYR A 74 3.68 21.44 6.64
C TYR A 74 3.38 22.81 6.06
N CYS A 75 4.40 23.40 5.42
CA CYS A 75 4.25 24.70 4.76
C CYS A 75 3.78 24.50 3.33
N ARG A 76 2.75 25.24 2.93
CA ARG A 76 2.22 25.24 1.58
C ARG A 76 2.30 26.63 0.97
N ASP A 77 2.83 26.73 -0.24
CA ASP A 77 2.59 27.88 -1.11
C ASP A 77 1.10 27.93 -1.49
N ARG A 78 0.48 29.10 -1.34
CA ARG A 78 -0.95 29.32 -1.60
C ARG A 78 -1.36 29.13 -3.06
N SER A 79 -0.42 29.15 -3.99
CA SER A 79 -0.63 28.84 -5.41
C SER A 79 -0.70 27.34 -5.70
N ARG A 80 -0.26 26.49 -4.76
CA ARG A 80 -0.18 25.04 -4.94
C ARG A 80 -1.34 24.29 -4.26
N PRO A 81 -1.68 23.08 -4.74
CA PRO A 81 -2.67 22.22 -4.09
C PRO A 81 -2.31 21.90 -2.64
N LYS A 82 -3.32 21.56 -1.83
CA LYS A 82 -3.17 21.11 -0.42
C LYS A 82 -2.60 19.69 -0.32
N ILE A 83 -1.46 19.44 -0.93
CA ILE A 83 -0.76 18.16 -0.90
C ILE A 83 0.38 18.27 0.13
N PRO A 84 0.39 17.43 1.19
CA PRO A 84 1.52 17.35 2.12
C PRO A 84 2.78 16.85 1.42
N PRO A 85 3.99 17.21 1.91
CA PRO A 85 5.23 16.67 1.37
C PRO A 85 5.37 15.17 1.68
N ALA A 86 5.99 14.42 0.77
CA ALA A 86 6.37 13.04 1.00
C ALA A 86 7.50 12.92 2.03
N PRO A 87 7.60 11.79 2.77
CA PRO A 87 8.73 11.51 3.65
C PRO A 87 10.07 11.63 2.94
N SER A 88 10.93 12.53 3.43
CA SER A 88 12.19 12.83 2.74
C SER A 88 13.31 11.85 3.04
N THR A 89 14.13 11.53 2.05
CA THR A 89 15.42 10.84 2.20
C THR A 89 16.44 11.67 2.99
N ARG A 90 16.23 12.99 3.14
CA ARG A 90 17.09 13.89 3.93
C ARG A 90 16.86 13.77 5.45
N SER A 91 15.68 13.34 5.88
CA SER A 91 15.27 13.41 7.29
C SER A 91 15.78 12.26 8.17
N PHE A 92 16.28 11.17 7.58
CA PHE A 92 16.43 9.91 8.31
C PHE A 92 17.79 9.66 8.98
N ASP A 93 18.81 10.47 8.72
CA ASP A 93 20.15 10.32 9.33
C ASP A 93 20.86 11.65 9.62
N GLY A 94 20.18 12.78 9.42
CA GLY A 94 20.81 14.11 9.47
C GLY A 94 21.88 14.33 8.39
N GLY A 95 21.93 13.44 7.39
CA GLY A 95 22.72 13.58 6.19
C GLY A 95 22.13 14.62 5.23
N ALA A 96 22.86 14.91 4.15
CA ALA A 96 22.38 15.86 3.15
C ALA A 96 21.16 15.34 2.34
N GLY A 97 20.80 14.05 2.53
CA GLY A 97 19.96 13.23 1.67
C GLY A 97 20.41 13.22 0.21
N LEU A 98 19.52 12.79 -0.68
CA LEU A 98 19.80 12.76 -2.11
C LEU A 98 19.37 14.07 -2.77
N GLU A 99 20.08 14.45 -3.83
CA GLU A 99 19.71 15.61 -4.65
C GLU A 99 18.75 15.20 -5.76
N ILE A 100 17.90 16.13 -6.19
CA ILE A 100 17.04 15.93 -7.37
C ILE A 100 17.92 15.67 -8.60
N SER A 101 17.58 14.64 -9.35
CA SER A 101 18.26 14.30 -10.59
C SER A 101 17.78 15.17 -11.75
N ASN A 102 18.63 15.31 -12.77
CA ASN A 102 18.21 15.86 -14.07
C ASN A 102 17.93 14.73 -15.07
N ALA A 103 18.03 13.47 -14.66
CA ALA A 103 17.72 12.33 -15.51
C ALA A 103 16.21 12.25 -15.72
N SER A 104 15.80 11.92 -16.94
CA SER A 104 14.41 11.65 -17.26
C SER A 104 14.13 10.17 -17.00
N PRO A 105 13.30 9.80 -15.99
CA PRO A 105 12.99 8.39 -15.74
C PRO A 105 12.25 7.76 -16.93
N CYS A 106 11.37 8.53 -17.58
CA CYS A 106 10.77 8.18 -18.86
C CYS A 106 11.67 8.58 -20.04
N ASP A 107 11.52 7.91 -21.17
CA ASP A 107 12.23 8.09 -22.45
C ASP A 107 13.74 7.75 -22.44
N ALA A 108 14.45 7.93 -21.32
CA ALA A 108 15.88 7.62 -21.22
C ALA A 108 16.17 6.32 -20.44
N ILE A 109 15.35 5.98 -19.45
CA ILE A 109 15.55 4.80 -18.60
C ILE A 109 14.45 3.77 -18.86
N LEU A 110 13.20 4.07 -18.49
CA LEU A 110 12.05 3.27 -18.87
C LEU A 110 11.48 3.84 -20.17
N THR A 111 11.74 3.18 -21.29
CA THR A 111 11.16 3.54 -22.60
C THR A 111 9.86 2.79 -22.85
N SER A 112 9.04 3.24 -23.82
CA SER A 112 7.85 2.49 -24.25
C SER A 112 8.19 1.06 -24.65
N SER A 113 9.33 0.83 -25.31
CA SER A 113 9.74 -0.52 -25.71
C SER A 113 10.07 -1.41 -24.51
N ILE A 114 10.71 -0.87 -23.47
CA ILE A 114 10.99 -1.61 -22.24
C ILE A 114 9.67 -1.90 -21.49
N PHE A 115 8.74 -0.93 -21.46
CA PHE A 115 7.42 -1.14 -20.87
C PHE A 115 6.65 -2.27 -21.59
N GLU A 116 6.62 -2.24 -22.93
CA GLU A 116 6.00 -3.27 -23.76
C GLU A 116 6.68 -4.65 -23.63
N GLU A 117 7.99 -4.69 -23.40
CA GLU A 117 8.73 -5.92 -23.09
C GLU A 117 8.32 -6.50 -21.72
N LEU A 118 8.19 -5.64 -20.71
CA LEU A 118 7.86 -6.05 -19.34
C LEU A 118 6.40 -6.46 -19.16
N ALA A 119 5.49 -5.86 -19.92
CA ALA A 119 4.04 -6.07 -19.81
C ALA A 119 3.36 -6.05 -21.20
N PRO A 120 3.63 -7.07 -22.05
CA PRO A 120 3.11 -7.11 -23.42
C PRO A 120 1.58 -7.27 -23.51
N GLU A 121 0.95 -7.70 -22.42
CA GLU A 121 -0.50 -7.89 -22.31
C GLU A 121 -1.15 -6.81 -21.41
N SER A 122 -0.47 -5.69 -21.16
CA SER A 122 -1.03 -4.64 -20.31
C SER A 122 -2.38 -4.16 -20.85
N SER A 123 -3.31 -3.93 -19.92
CA SER A 123 -4.66 -3.49 -20.24
C SER A 123 -4.92 -2.11 -19.65
N TYR A 124 -5.87 -1.37 -20.22
CA TYR A 124 -6.29 -0.09 -19.63
C TYR A 124 -6.74 -0.33 -18.17
N PRO A 125 -6.28 0.48 -17.20
CA PRO A 125 -5.70 1.82 -17.32
C PRO A 125 -4.15 1.90 -17.39
N TYR A 126 -3.45 0.78 -17.61
CA TYR A 126 -1.99 0.73 -17.57
C TYR A 126 -1.34 0.95 -18.94
N THR A 127 -1.15 2.23 -19.28
CA THR A 127 -0.34 2.63 -20.45
C THR A 127 1.00 3.23 -20.03
N TYR A 128 1.99 3.14 -20.92
CA TYR A 128 3.29 3.81 -20.75
C TYR A 128 3.14 5.32 -20.58
N SER A 129 2.31 5.97 -21.42
CA SER A 129 2.06 7.41 -21.31
C SER A 129 1.42 7.76 -19.97
N GLY A 130 0.44 6.98 -19.51
CA GLY A 130 -0.20 7.18 -18.22
C GLY A 130 0.78 7.07 -17.05
N PHE A 131 1.74 6.13 -17.12
CA PHE A 131 2.79 6.00 -16.11
C PHE A 131 3.66 7.27 -16.08
N CYS A 132 4.13 7.72 -17.25
CA CYS A 132 5.00 8.89 -17.34
C CYS A 132 4.29 10.18 -16.90
N ASP A 133 3.04 10.36 -17.30
CA ASP A 133 2.23 11.50 -16.87
C ASP A 133 2.02 11.50 -15.35
N ALA A 134 1.78 10.33 -14.75
CA ALA A 134 1.65 10.19 -13.29
C ALA A 134 2.97 10.51 -12.55
N VAL A 135 4.13 10.08 -13.07
CA VAL A 135 5.44 10.42 -12.51
C VAL A 135 5.70 11.93 -12.58
N VAL A 136 5.40 12.55 -13.72
CA VAL A 136 5.54 14.01 -13.90
C VAL A 136 4.61 14.77 -12.95
N GLU A 137 3.35 14.36 -12.84
CA GLU A 137 2.37 15.00 -11.94
C GLU A 137 2.77 14.84 -10.46
N TYR A 138 3.20 13.63 -10.06
CA TYR A 138 3.68 13.38 -8.69
C TYR A 138 4.90 14.24 -8.36
N ASN A 139 5.92 14.27 -9.23
CA ASN A 139 7.13 15.05 -9.02
C ASN A 139 6.90 16.55 -9.08
N ALA A 140 5.95 17.02 -9.88
CA ALA A 140 5.53 18.41 -9.85
C ALA A 140 5.05 18.76 -8.43
N ASN A 141 4.20 17.93 -7.83
CA ASN A 141 3.68 18.17 -6.48
C ASN A 141 4.71 17.96 -5.36
N HIS A 142 5.80 17.22 -5.62
CA HIS A 142 6.86 16.91 -4.65
C HIS A 142 8.26 17.36 -5.15
N PRO A 143 8.51 18.67 -5.26
CA PRO A 143 9.73 19.19 -5.89
C PRO A 143 11.01 18.96 -5.09
N ASP A 144 10.90 18.66 -3.78
CA ASP A 144 12.04 18.44 -2.88
C ASP A 144 12.34 16.94 -2.65
N GLU A 145 11.44 16.05 -3.06
CA GLU A 145 11.57 14.58 -2.95
C GLU A 145 10.73 13.89 -4.05
N GLY A 146 11.35 13.61 -5.20
CA GLY A 146 10.64 13.11 -6.38
C GLY A 146 10.78 11.60 -6.60
N ILE A 147 9.70 10.92 -6.98
CA ILE A 147 9.72 9.52 -7.38
C ILE A 147 10.53 9.32 -8.66
N PHE A 148 11.44 8.33 -8.66
CA PHE A 148 12.36 8.03 -9.76
C PHE A 148 13.20 9.24 -10.20
N ASN A 149 13.47 10.16 -9.26
CA ASN A 149 14.11 11.44 -9.54
C ASN A 149 15.11 11.85 -8.44
N MET A 150 15.60 10.90 -7.66
CA MET A 150 16.55 11.17 -6.59
C MET A 150 17.91 10.52 -6.88
N GLY A 151 18.97 11.27 -6.63
CA GLY A 151 20.34 10.78 -6.64
C GLY A 151 20.89 10.49 -8.05
N THR A 152 21.68 9.42 -8.14
CA THR A 152 22.37 9.01 -9.37
C THR A 152 21.43 8.26 -10.33
N GLU A 153 21.81 8.18 -11.61
CA GLU A 153 21.07 7.34 -12.57
C GLU A 153 20.99 5.88 -12.13
N TYR A 154 22.03 5.35 -11.46
CA TYR A 154 22.02 4.02 -10.86
C TYR A 154 20.89 3.88 -9.83
N GLN A 155 20.73 4.85 -8.94
CA GLN A 155 19.66 4.84 -7.93
C GLN A 155 18.27 4.90 -8.57
N ILE A 156 18.09 5.72 -9.61
CA ILE A 156 16.82 5.80 -10.35
C ILE A 156 16.50 4.47 -11.04
N ARG A 157 17.50 3.83 -11.66
CA ARG A 157 17.35 2.50 -12.27
C ARG A 157 16.98 1.44 -11.24
N SER A 158 17.63 1.46 -10.07
CA SER A 158 17.34 0.55 -8.97
C SER A 158 15.91 0.72 -8.45
N GLU A 159 15.48 1.97 -8.24
CA GLU A 159 14.14 2.29 -7.75
C GLU A 159 13.05 1.90 -8.75
N LEU A 160 13.21 2.25 -10.04
CA LEU A 160 12.28 1.84 -11.09
C LEU A 160 12.16 0.32 -11.20
N SER A 161 13.29 -0.40 -11.11
CA SER A 161 13.30 -1.86 -11.18
C SER A 161 12.55 -2.48 -10.01
N ALA A 162 12.78 -1.98 -8.79
CA ALA A 162 12.13 -2.44 -7.58
C ALA A 162 10.62 -2.16 -7.59
N PHE A 163 10.22 -0.94 -7.98
CA PHE A 163 8.82 -0.57 -8.12
C PHE A 163 8.11 -1.45 -9.15
N LEU A 164 8.67 -1.60 -10.36
CA LEU A 164 8.06 -2.40 -11.41
C LEU A 164 8.00 -3.88 -11.05
N GLY A 165 9.01 -4.43 -10.36
CA GLY A 165 8.98 -5.82 -9.88
C GLY A 165 7.76 -6.11 -8.99
N ASN A 166 7.47 -5.21 -8.05
CA ASN A 166 6.29 -5.31 -7.19
C ASN A 166 4.99 -4.97 -7.93
N ALA A 167 4.94 -3.89 -8.70
CA ALA A 167 3.74 -3.46 -9.40
C ALA A 167 3.28 -4.48 -10.46
N LEU A 168 4.22 -5.11 -11.19
CA LEU A 168 3.94 -6.24 -12.06
C LEU A 168 3.38 -7.43 -11.27
N HIS A 169 3.77 -7.58 -10.01
CA HIS A 169 3.19 -8.61 -9.17
C HIS A 169 1.75 -8.31 -8.78
N GLU A 170 1.50 -7.10 -8.28
CA GLU A 170 0.17 -6.69 -7.81
C GLU A 170 -0.89 -6.62 -8.91
N THR A 171 -0.52 -6.60 -10.18
CA THR A 171 -1.48 -6.32 -11.25
C THR A 171 -1.61 -7.44 -12.26
N ASP A 172 -1.06 -8.61 -11.95
CA ASP A 172 -0.87 -9.67 -12.93
C ASP A 172 -0.19 -9.14 -14.21
N GLU A 173 0.96 -8.50 -14.04
CA GLU A 173 1.71 -7.87 -15.14
C GLU A 173 0.89 -6.80 -15.88
N PHE A 174 0.18 -5.96 -15.12
CA PHE A 174 -0.70 -4.89 -15.60
C PHE A 174 -1.91 -5.38 -16.42
N LYS A 175 -2.37 -6.61 -16.22
CA LYS A 175 -3.63 -7.13 -16.81
C LYS A 175 -4.85 -6.78 -15.97
N ALA A 176 -4.68 -6.58 -14.67
CA ALA A 176 -5.75 -6.44 -13.69
C ALA A 176 -5.77 -5.04 -13.04
N GLY A 177 -6.69 -4.18 -13.49
CA GLY A 177 -6.97 -2.89 -12.84
C GLY A 177 -7.71 -3.01 -11.50
N ARG A 178 -8.32 -4.16 -11.26
CA ARG A 178 -9.13 -4.50 -10.08
C ARG A 178 -8.79 -5.90 -9.63
N GLU A 179 -8.91 -6.14 -8.33
CA GLU A 179 -8.74 -7.46 -7.75
C GLU A 179 -9.69 -8.49 -8.39
N TYR A 180 -9.18 -9.67 -8.71
CA TYR A 180 -9.94 -10.68 -9.42
C TYR A 180 -11.07 -11.28 -8.59
N LEU A 181 -10.77 -11.75 -7.37
CA LEU A 181 -11.76 -12.37 -6.48
C LEU A 181 -12.93 -11.43 -6.17
N MET A 182 -12.64 -10.13 -6.11
CA MET A 182 -13.65 -9.14 -5.72
C MET A 182 -14.40 -8.54 -6.90
N CYS A 183 -13.77 -8.40 -8.07
CA CYS A 183 -14.36 -7.64 -9.18
C CYS A 183 -13.97 -8.10 -10.60
N ALA A 184 -13.38 -9.29 -10.80
CA ALA A 184 -13.25 -9.83 -12.17
C ALA A 184 -14.64 -10.08 -12.78
N ASP A 185 -15.55 -10.63 -11.97
CA ASP A 185 -16.96 -10.75 -12.31
C ASP A 185 -17.65 -9.40 -12.07
N ASN A 186 -17.75 -8.59 -13.13
CA ASN A 186 -18.34 -7.26 -13.06
C ASN A 186 -19.34 -7.01 -14.20
N VAL A 187 -20.23 -6.04 -13.97
CA VAL A 187 -21.22 -5.60 -14.94
C VAL A 187 -21.41 -4.10 -14.86
N GLU A 188 -21.52 -3.44 -16.01
CA GLU A 188 -21.92 -2.04 -16.11
C GLU A 188 -23.44 -1.94 -16.29
N ALA A 189 -24.10 -1.18 -15.43
CA ALA A 189 -25.56 -1.05 -15.46
C ALA A 189 -26.01 0.33 -15.02
N GLY A 190 -26.38 1.17 -15.99
CA GLY A 190 -26.82 2.55 -15.73
C GLY A 190 -25.66 3.55 -15.60
N GLY A 191 -24.51 3.28 -16.22
CA GLY A 191 -23.29 4.08 -16.10
C GLY A 191 -22.51 3.86 -14.81
N GLU A 192 -22.93 2.88 -14.00
CA GLU A 192 -22.25 2.47 -12.78
C GLU A 192 -21.68 1.07 -12.97
N MET A 193 -20.51 0.83 -12.38
CA MET A 193 -19.88 -0.48 -12.33
C MET A 193 -20.29 -1.24 -11.07
N TYR A 194 -20.58 -2.52 -11.24
CA TYR A 194 -20.92 -3.43 -10.16
C TYR A 194 -19.96 -4.61 -10.16
N CYS A 195 -19.46 -4.97 -8.99
CA CYS A 195 -18.57 -6.10 -8.77
C CYS A 195 -19.33 -7.23 -8.09
N ARG A 196 -18.95 -8.49 -8.32
CA ARG A 196 -19.49 -9.65 -7.62
C ARG A 196 -18.42 -10.31 -6.75
N PRO A 197 -18.27 -9.90 -5.48
CA PRO A 197 -17.23 -10.40 -4.60
C PRO A 197 -17.38 -11.90 -4.35
N CYS A 198 -16.29 -12.66 -4.44
CA CYS A 198 -16.30 -14.10 -4.36
C CYS A 198 -15.23 -14.63 -3.40
N ASP A 199 -15.51 -15.76 -2.76
CA ASP A 199 -14.47 -16.50 -2.05
C ASP A 199 -13.58 -17.28 -3.04
N ALA A 200 -12.32 -17.45 -2.70
CA ALA A 200 -11.36 -18.15 -3.54
C ALA A 200 -11.67 -19.63 -3.79
N GLY A 201 -12.47 -20.27 -2.92
CA GLY A 201 -12.86 -21.67 -3.06
C GLY A 201 -13.99 -21.88 -4.07
N SER A 202 -14.82 -20.85 -4.30
CA SER A 202 -15.95 -20.89 -5.23
C SER A 202 -15.69 -20.21 -6.57
N PHE A 203 -14.72 -19.30 -6.63
CA PHE A 203 -14.43 -18.53 -7.84
C PHE A 203 -13.97 -19.43 -9.01
N ASP A 204 -14.60 -19.25 -10.18
CA ASP A 204 -14.21 -19.95 -11.40
C ASP A 204 -13.10 -19.16 -12.10
N TRP A 205 -11.88 -19.67 -12.02
CA TRP A 205 -10.69 -19.03 -12.58
C TRP A 205 -10.52 -19.22 -14.09
N ASP A 206 -11.25 -20.15 -14.69
CA ASP A 206 -11.23 -20.34 -16.14
C ASP A 206 -12.15 -19.30 -16.80
N THR A 207 -13.30 -19.02 -16.18
CA THR A 207 -14.26 -18.02 -16.69
C THR A 207 -14.15 -16.66 -16.03
N MET A 208 -13.36 -16.53 -14.96
CA MET A 208 -13.24 -15.33 -14.13
C MET A 208 -14.59 -14.86 -13.56
N THR A 209 -15.42 -15.81 -13.11
CA THR A 209 -16.77 -15.53 -12.60
C THR A 209 -17.03 -16.11 -11.22
N CYS A 210 -17.95 -15.49 -10.49
CA CYS A 210 -18.46 -16.04 -9.24
C CYS A 210 -19.78 -16.79 -9.50
N PRO A 211 -19.92 -18.08 -9.12
CA PRO A 211 -21.15 -18.82 -9.33
C PRO A 211 -22.38 -18.18 -8.65
N PRO A 212 -23.60 -18.36 -9.19
CA PRO A 212 -24.81 -17.89 -8.53
C PRO A 212 -24.94 -18.38 -7.08
N GLY A 213 -25.18 -17.44 -6.15
CA GLY A 213 -25.29 -17.71 -4.72
C GLY A 213 -23.97 -17.88 -3.97
N ALA A 214 -22.82 -17.88 -4.68
CA ALA A 214 -21.50 -17.94 -4.05
C ALA A 214 -20.89 -16.57 -3.73
N SER A 215 -21.55 -15.47 -4.14
CA SER A 215 -21.07 -14.13 -3.82
C SER A 215 -21.08 -13.91 -2.31
N LEU A 216 -20.03 -13.25 -1.81
CA LEU A 216 -19.90 -12.84 -0.42
C LEU A 216 -21.00 -11.86 0.02
N ALA A 217 -21.64 -11.19 -0.94
CA ALA A 217 -22.74 -10.24 -0.71
C ALA A 217 -24.15 -10.86 -0.93
N SER A 218 -24.24 -12.13 -1.32
CA SER A 218 -25.52 -12.78 -1.57
C SER A 218 -26.31 -13.05 -0.30
N GLU A 219 -27.61 -13.32 -0.47
CA GLU A 219 -28.55 -13.67 0.61
C GLU A 219 -28.77 -12.52 1.61
N GLY A 220 -28.64 -11.27 1.17
CA GLY A 220 -28.78 -10.09 2.03
C GLY A 220 -27.66 -9.94 3.07
N ARG A 221 -26.51 -10.60 2.87
CA ARG A 221 -25.34 -10.42 3.74
C ARG A 221 -24.69 -9.06 3.47
N PRO A 222 -24.32 -8.30 4.51
CA PRO A 222 -23.52 -7.10 4.32
C PRO A 222 -22.13 -7.49 3.81
N PHE A 223 -21.65 -6.76 2.82
CA PHE A 223 -20.28 -6.80 2.35
C PHE A 223 -19.57 -5.53 2.81
N ASN A 224 -18.62 -5.71 3.72
CA ASN A 224 -17.78 -4.65 4.28
C ASN A 224 -16.30 -5.06 4.30
N GLY A 225 -15.91 -6.00 3.42
CA GLY A 225 -14.50 -6.30 3.18
C GLY A 225 -13.78 -5.01 2.78
N TYR A 226 -12.59 -4.77 3.34
CA TYR A 226 -11.80 -3.54 3.15
C TYR A 226 -12.37 -2.27 3.81
N CYS A 227 -13.27 -2.42 4.79
CA CYS A 227 -13.76 -1.32 5.63
C CYS A 227 -13.28 -1.49 7.07
N GLN A 228 -12.39 -0.59 7.52
CA GLN A 228 -12.04 -0.46 8.92
C GLN A 228 -12.84 0.68 9.56
N SER A 229 -13.70 0.34 10.52
CA SER A 229 -14.58 1.28 11.22
C SER A 229 -13.90 2.13 12.29
N ASN A 230 -12.71 1.74 12.76
CA ASN A 230 -11.93 2.51 13.72
C ASN A 230 -11.08 3.57 12.99
N LEU A 231 -11.57 4.81 12.99
CA LEU A 231 -10.92 5.99 12.41
C LEU A 231 -9.87 6.58 13.37
N LEU A 232 -8.90 5.78 13.83
CA LEU A 232 -7.73 6.39 14.48
C LEU A 232 -6.94 7.15 13.42
N PRO A 233 -6.41 8.35 13.72
CA PRO A 233 -5.57 9.09 12.80
C PRO A 233 -4.43 8.22 12.26
N PRO A 234 -4.15 8.28 10.94
CA PRO A 234 -4.87 9.04 9.91
C PRO A 234 -6.27 8.47 9.68
N ASP A 235 -7.29 9.34 9.62
CA ASP A 235 -8.68 8.95 9.42
C ASP A 235 -8.84 8.04 8.19
N GLY A 236 -9.82 7.13 8.22
CA GLY A 236 -10.27 6.38 7.05
C GLY A 236 -11.39 7.08 6.30
N CYS A 237 -11.63 6.71 5.04
CA CYS A 237 -12.90 7.04 4.43
C CYS A 237 -14.04 6.43 5.27
N GLU A 238 -15.12 7.19 5.46
CA GLU A 238 -16.35 6.64 6.03
C GLU A 238 -16.85 5.51 5.12
N CYS A 239 -17.15 4.37 5.73
CA CYS A 239 -17.57 3.18 5.01
C CYS A 239 -18.67 2.47 5.81
N ASP A 240 -19.73 2.07 5.10
CA ASP A 240 -20.91 1.40 5.64
C ASP A 240 -21.01 -0.02 5.08
N ASP A 241 -21.92 -0.82 5.65
CA ASP A 241 -22.28 -2.11 5.08
C ASP A 241 -22.88 -1.94 3.67
N VAL A 242 -22.29 -2.62 2.68
CA VAL A 242 -22.77 -2.60 1.29
C VAL A 242 -23.57 -3.87 1.01
N TYR A 243 -24.72 -3.74 0.37
CA TYR A 243 -25.60 -4.87 0.06
C TYR A 243 -25.68 -5.10 -1.44
N GLU A 244 -26.01 -6.34 -1.83
CA GLU A 244 -26.30 -6.67 -3.22
C GLU A 244 -27.43 -5.80 -3.80
N ARG A 245 -27.32 -5.43 -5.08
CA ARG A 245 -28.33 -4.60 -5.77
C ARG A 245 -29.69 -5.27 -5.85
N SER A 246 -29.71 -6.60 -5.98
CA SER A 246 -30.92 -7.42 -6.05
C SER A 246 -30.63 -8.78 -5.43
N SER A 247 -31.63 -9.42 -4.82
CA SER A 247 -31.53 -10.79 -4.31
C SER A 247 -31.83 -11.86 -5.37
N ASN A 248 -32.22 -11.45 -6.57
CA ASN A 248 -32.53 -12.34 -7.69
C ASN A 248 -32.18 -11.72 -9.06
N GLY A 249 -32.24 -12.55 -10.10
CA GLY A 249 -31.97 -12.14 -11.47
C GLY A 249 -30.49 -11.90 -11.76
N THR A 250 -30.21 -11.14 -12.82
CA THR A 250 -28.84 -10.94 -13.34
C THR A 250 -27.96 -10.09 -12.43
N MET A 251 -28.54 -9.34 -11.49
CA MET A 251 -27.82 -8.50 -10.53
C MET A 251 -27.64 -9.15 -9.15
N ALA A 252 -28.00 -10.44 -9.00
CA ALA A 252 -27.85 -11.15 -7.73
C ALA A 252 -26.39 -11.30 -7.29
N GLY A 253 -26.06 -10.87 -6.07
CA GLY A 253 -24.73 -10.90 -5.51
C GLY A 253 -23.78 -9.79 -5.98
N TYR A 254 -24.26 -8.82 -6.77
CA TYR A 254 -23.44 -7.70 -7.24
C TYR A 254 -23.58 -6.48 -6.31
N VAL A 255 -22.45 -5.92 -5.89
CA VAL A 255 -22.34 -4.67 -5.11
C VAL A 255 -21.82 -3.53 -5.98
N ARG A 256 -22.17 -2.30 -5.65
CA ARG A 256 -21.71 -1.12 -6.41
C ARG A 256 -20.22 -0.88 -6.15
N ALA A 257 -19.42 -0.77 -7.21
CA ALA A 257 -17.96 -0.73 -7.10
C ALA A 257 -17.43 0.52 -6.38
N ASP A 258 -18.12 1.65 -6.50
CA ASP A 258 -17.75 2.93 -5.86
C ASP A 258 -18.03 2.97 -4.33
N SER A 259 -18.66 1.93 -3.79
CA SER A 259 -19.07 1.87 -2.38
C SER A 259 -18.14 0.98 -1.54
N VAL A 260 -17.11 0.40 -2.17
CA VAL A 260 -16.19 -0.57 -1.58
C VAL A 260 -14.73 -0.22 -1.91
N TYR A 261 -13.83 -0.41 -0.95
CA TYR A 261 -12.41 -0.05 -1.03
C TYR A 261 -11.52 -1.25 -1.38
N LEU A 262 -11.94 -2.03 -2.38
CA LEU A 262 -11.25 -3.21 -2.93
C LEU A 262 -9.86 -2.88 -3.49
N GLY A 263 -9.02 -3.89 -3.73
CA GLY A 263 -7.75 -3.74 -4.45
C GLY A 263 -7.92 -3.14 -5.85
N ARG A 264 -7.23 -2.02 -6.12
CA ARG A 264 -7.22 -1.33 -7.43
C ARG A 264 -5.86 -0.70 -7.75
N GLY A 265 -5.63 -0.46 -9.04
CA GLY A 265 -4.46 0.31 -9.49
C GLY A 265 -3.14 -0.47 -9.39
N SER A 266 -2.03 0.23 -9.57
CA SER A 266 -0.70 -0.36 -9.80
C SER A 266 -0.10 -1.10 -8.59
N ILE A 267 -0.66 -0.93 -7.40
CA ILE A 267 -0.25 -1.61 -6.17
C ILE A 267 -1.40 -2.37 -5.48
N GLN A 268 -2.56 -2.49 -6.15
CA GLN A 268 -3.79 -3.02 -5.55
C GLN A 268 -4.16 -2.34 -4.23
N LEU A 269 -4.15 -1.00 -4.25
CA LEU A 269 -4.50 -0.16 -3.11
C LEU A 269 -5.84 -0.62 -2.53
N SER A 270 -5.81 -1.01 -1.26
CA SER A 270 -6.91 -1.65 -0.54
C SER A 270 -7.17 -0.91 0.76
N TRP A 271 -8.37 -1.06 1.33
CA TRP A 271 -8.79 -0.45 2.60
C TRP A 271 -9.12 1.05 2.57
N ASN A 272 -10.23 1.40 3.21
CA ASN A 272 -10.75 2.76 3.33
C ASN A 272 -9.73 3.79 3.84
N TYR A 273 -8.79 3.39 4.71
CA TYR A 273 -7.74 4.27 5.23
C TYR A 273 -6.60 4.53 4.24
N ASN A 274 -6.34 3.63 3.29
CA ASN A 274 -5.35 3.91 2.25
C ASN A 274 -5.95 4.77 1.13
N TYR A 275 -7.23 4.57 0.81
CA TYR A 275 -7.93 5.36 -0.20
C TYR A 275 -7.97 6.85 0.13
N ILE A 276 -8.30 7.21 1.38
CA ILE A 276 -8.29 8.63 1.79
C ILE A 276 -6.88 9.23 1.75
N ARG A 277 -5.86 8.48 2.17
CA ARG A 277 -4.47 8.96 2.15
C ARG A 277 -3.95 9.16 0.73
N ALA A 278 -4.22 8.21 -0.16
CA ALA A 278 -3.95 8.35 -1.59
C ALA A 278 -4.72 9.53 -2.18
N SER A 279 -5.96 9.77 -1.75
CA SER A 279 -6.77 10.90 -2.22
C SER A 279 -6.14 12.24 -1.84
N VAL A 280 -5.64 12.36 -0.61
CA VAL A 280 -4.90 13.55 -0.16
C VAL A 280 -3.59 13.70 -0.94
N ALA A 281 -2.79 12.64 -1.05
CA ALA A 281 -1.48 12.69 -1.70
C ALA A 281 -1.57 13.07 -3.20
N LEU A 282 -2.59 12.56 -3.90
CA LEU A 282 -2.72 12.76 -5.34
C LEU A 282 -3.59 13.95 -5.73
N THR A 283 -4.46 14.44 -4.84
CA THR A 283 -5.44 15.49 -5.19
C THR A 283 -5.50 16.65 -4.20
N GLY A 284 -4.88 16.52 -3.03
CA GLY A 284 -5.02 17.46 -1.92
C GLY A 284 -6.41 17.49 -1.28
N ALA A 285 -7.29 16.55 -1.65
CA ALA A 285 -8.66 16.46 -1.17
C ALA A 285 -8.96 15.01 -0.72
N PRO A 286 -9.35 14.77 0.53
CA PRO A 286 -9.63 13.42 1.03
C PRO A 286 -10.85 12.77 0.34
N GLN A 287 -11.80 13.58 -0.13
CA GLN A 287 -13.10 13.10 -0.59
C GLN A 287 -13.09 12.50 -2.01
N THR A 288 -12.08 12.78 -2.84
CA THR A 288 -12.05 12.32 -4.24
C THR A 288 -12.18 10.79 -4.32
N PHE A 289 -11.37 10.06 -3.55
CA PHE A 289 -11.45 8.59 -3.54
C PHE A 289 -12.35 8.02 -2.46
N CYS A 290 -12.73 8.79 -1.42
CA CYS A 290 -13.77 8.32 -0.51
C CYS A 290 -15.13 8.22 -1.20
N GLN A 291 -15.43 9.11 -2.13
CA GLN A 291 -16.69 9.13 -2.86
C GLN A 291 -16.63 8.34 -4.18
N ARG A 292 -15.45 8.24 -4.79
CA ARG A 292 -15.23 7.55 -6.06
C ARG A 292 -13.95 6.70 -6.04
N PRO A 293 -13.88 5.63 -5.22
CA PRO A 293 -12.72 4.75 -5.17
C PRO A 293 -12.50 3.99 -6.49
N ASP A 294 -13.53 3.88 -7.33
CA ASP A 294 -13.45 3.23 -8.63
C ASP A 294 -12.49 3.91 -9.61
N LEU A 295 -12.23 5.21 -9.44
CA LEU A 295 -11.27 6.01 -10.22
C LEU A 295 -9.88 5.41 -10.25
N VAL A 296 -9.46 4.75 -9.16
CA VAL A 296 -8.14 4.11 -9.05
C VAL A 296 -7.98 2.95 -10.05
N ALA A 297 -9.06 2.49 -10.69
CA ALA A 297 -9.00 1.48 -11.75
C ALA A 297 -9.51 1.97 -13.11
N THR A 298 -9.98 3.21 -13.21
CA THR A 298 -10.59 3.74 -14.45
C THR A 298 -9.91 4.99 -14.98
N GLU A 299 -9.01 5.61 -14.22
CA GLU A 299 -8.25 6.79 -14.64
C GLU A 299 -6.74 6.48 -14.52
N GLU A 300 -6.01 6.58 -15.62
CA GLU A 300 -4.59 6.18 -15.71
C GLU A 300 -3.73 6.87 -14.65
N LYS A 301 -3.90 8.19 -14.49
CA LYS A 301 -3.16 8.97 -13.49
C LYS A 301 -3.40 8.52 -12.06
N TYR A 302 -4.58 7.96 -11.75
CA TYR A 302 -4.90 7.47 -10.41
C TYR A 302 -4.54 5.99 -10.24
N ALA A 303 -4.64 5.19 -11.28
CA ALA A 303 -4.16 3.80 -11.27
C ALA A 303 -2.64 3.74 -11.04
N TRP A 304 -1.87 4.55 -11.77
CA TRP A 304 -0.43 4.69 -11.51
C TRP A 304 -0.15 5.46 -10.23
N GLY A 305 -0.82 6.59 -10.04
CA GLY A 305 -0.62 7.46 -8.87
C GLY A 305 -0.82 6.73 -7.55
N ALA A 306 -1.75 5.78 -7.43
CA ALA A 306 -1.94 5.00 -6.21
C ALA A 306 -0.67 4.21 -5.81
N GLY A 307 0.02 3.61 -6.78
CA GLY A 307 1.29 2.92 -6.52
C GLY A 307 2.42 3.90 -6.22
N LEU A 308 2.48 5.05 -6.91
CA LEU A 308 3.48 6.09 -6.65
C LEU A 308 3.33 6.66 -5.23
N TYR A 309 2.10 6.99 -4.82
CA TYR A 309 1.77 7.41 -3.46
C TYR A 309 2.25 6.36 -2.45
N TYR A 310 1.84 5.10 -2.62
CA TYR A 310 2.16 4.06 -1.65
C TYR A 310 3.66 3.90 -1.49
N TRP A 311 4.37 3.84 -2.63
CA TRP A 311 5.82 3.71 -2.68
C TRP A 311 6.56 4.83 -1.95
N MET A 312 6.09 6.06 -2.11
CA MET A 312 6.73 7.26 -1.58
C MET A 312 6.34 7.58 -0.14
N GLU A 313 5.12 7.24 0.30
CA GLU A 313 4.53 7.81 1.51
C GLU A 313 4.06 6.77 2.54
N ASN A 314 3.85 5.51 2.15
CA ASN A 314 3.49 4.48 3.14
C ASN A 314 4.71 4.10 3.98
N VAL A 315 4.66 4.39 5.28
CA VAL A 315 5.76 4.11 6.21
C VAL A 315 5.47 2.84 7.00
N LYS A 316 6.38 1.87 6.90
CA LYS A 316 6.44 0.68 7.75
C LYS A 316 7.87 0.51 8.25
N ASN A 317 8.05 0.14 9.52
CA ASN A 317 9.38 -0.03 10.12
C ASN A 317 10.31 1.19 9.89
N ASP A 318 9.76 2.39 10.05
CA ASP A 318 10.44 3.67 9.85
C ASP A 318 10.98 3.90 8.43
N ARG A 319 10.46 3.19 7.42
CA ARG A 319 10.85 3.37 6.01
C ARG A 319 9.66 3.36 5.08
N THR A 320 9.75 4.15 4.02
CA THR A 320 8.94 3.96 2.80
C THR A 320 9.66 3.01 1.84
N CYS A 321 8.97 2.52 0.81
CA CYS A 321 9.63 1.71 -0.23
C CYS A 321 10.73 2.53 -0.94
N HIS A 322 10.43 3.79 -1.28
CA HIS A 322 11.38 4.74 -1.83
C HIS A 322 12.66 4.85 -0.99
N GLN A 323 12.50 5.02 0.34
CA GLN A 323 13.63 5.13 1.26
C GLN A 323 14.40 3.81 1.40
N SER A 324 13.71 2.66 1.42
CA SER A 324 14.34 1.33 1.51
C SER A 324 15.30 1.11 0.33
N VAL A 325 14.88 1.49 -0.88
CA VAL A 325 15.75 1.39 -2.06
C VAL A 325 16.91 2.39 -2.02
N LEU A 326 16.62 3.65 -1.68
CA LEU A 326 17.59 4.74 -1.87
C LEU A 326 18.60 4.89 -0.74
N LEU A 327 18.23 4.52 0.49
CA LEU A 327 19.05 4.64 1.69
C LEU A 327 19.67 3.31 2.11
N ASP A 328 18.90 2.23 2.01
CA ASP A 328 19.30 0.92 2.53
C ASP A 328 19.69 -0.07 1.41
N GLU A 329 19.50 0.33 0.15
CA GLU A 329 19.72 -0.50 -1.04
C GLU A 329 19.02 -1.87 -0.96
N ASP A 330 17.79 -1.88 -0.43
CA ASP A 330 17.06 -3.08 -0.01
C ASP A 330 15.72 -3.22 -0.75
N PHE A 331 15.58 -4.32 -1.50
CA PHE A 331 14.33 -4.72 -2.14
C PHE A 331 13.40 -5.45 -1.16
N GLY A 332 13.97 -6.21 -0.21
CA GLY A 332 13.21 -6.89 0.84
C GLY A 332 12.41 -5.92 1.69
N GLY A 333 12.98 -4.77 2.07
CA GLY A 333 12.27 -3.70 2.77
C GLY A 333 11.05 -3.17 2.02
N THR A 334 11.09 -3.13 0.68
CA THR A 334 9.94 -2.73 -0.13
C THR A 334 8.81 -3.77 -0.07
N LEU A 335 9.16 -5.05 -0.09
CA LEU A 335 8.20 -6.13 0.04
C LEU A 335 7.62 -6.20 1.46
N ASP A 336 8.43 -6.02 2.49
CA ASP A 336 7.94 -5.97 3.85
C ASP A 336 6.94 -4.81 4.03
N ASN A 337 7.23 -3.65 3.45
CA ASN A 337 6.32 -2.51 3.43
C ASN A 337 4.97 -2.84 2.75
N ILE A 338 5.01 -3.47 1.57
CA ILE A 338 3.81 -3.81 0.78
C ILE A 338 3.00 -4.95 1.40
N ASN A 339 3.63 -6.07 1.80
CA ASN A 339 2.89 -7.25 2.27
C ASN A 339 3.63 -8.11 3.33
N GLY A 340 4.53 -7.52 4.09
CA GLY A 340 5.39 -8.30 5.00
C GLY A 340 4.65 -9.07 6.10
N GLY A 341 3.42 -8.66 6.45
CA GLY A 341 2.59 -9.42 7.40
C GLY A 341 2.21 -10.83 6.91
N LEU A 342 2.26 -11.06 5.60
CA LEU A 342 1.95 -12.35 4.96
C LEU A 342 3.16 -12.95 4.23
N GLU A 343 4.12 -12.12 3.82
CA GLU A 343 5.23 -12.52 2.95
C GLU A 343 6.62 -12.51 3.64
N CYS A 344 6.76 -11.98 4.86
CA CYS A 344 8.04 -11.80 5.55
C CYS A 344 8.01 -12.31 7.02
N PRO A 345 8.20 -13.61 7.29
CA PRO A 345 8.46 -14.68 6.32
C PRO A 345 7.15 -15.29 5.79
N ALA A 346 7.16 -15.68 4.53
CA ALA A 346 6.06 -16.42 3.94
C ALA A 346 6.04 -17.89 4.41
N ASP A 347 4.86 -18.53 4.36
CA ASP A 347 4.76 -19.99 4.41
C ASP A 347 5.14 -20.62 3.07
N ASP A 348 5.95 -21.67 3.09
CA ASP A 348 6.48 -22.35 1.91
C ASP A 348 5.42 -23.13 1.14
N GLU A 349 4.41 -23.66 1.82
CA GLU A 349 3.36 -24.49 1.21
C GLU A 349 2.18 -23.63 0.69
N GLY A 350 2.16 -22.35 1.08
CA GLY A 350 1.09 -21.40 0.78
C GLY A 350 1.27 -20.59 -0.50
N TRP A 351 0.22 -19.83 -0.83
CA TRP A 351 0.27 -18.86 -1.93
C TRP A 351 1.37 -17.81 -1.73
N HIS A 352 1.54 -17.31 -0.51
CA HIS A 352 2.50 -16.25 -0.22
C HIS A 352 3.96 -16.67 -0.49
N GLY A 353 4.34 -17.93 -0.22
CA GLY A 353 5.67 -18.43 -0.60
C GLY A 353 5.91 -18.41 -2.11
N LYS A 354 4.89 -18.79 -2.90
CA LYS A 354 4.92 -18.66 -4.37
C LYS A 354 4.93 -17.20 -4.83
N ALA A 355 4.19 -16.33 -4.13
CA ALA A 355 4.10 -14.91 -4.44
C ALA A 355 5.47 -14.23 -4.35
N VAL A 356 6.23 -14.49 -3.27
CA VAL A 356 7.60 -13.98 -3.11
C VAL A 356 8.49 -14.40 -4.28
N VAL A 357 8.46 -15.66 -4.71
CA VAL A 357 9.24 -16.14 -5.87
C VAL A 357 8.84 -15.42 -7.16
N LEU A 358 7.55 -15.18 -7.37
CA LEU A 358 7.06 -14.40 -8.53
C LEU A 358 7.53 -12.95 -8.48
N ARG A 359 7.55 -12.31 -7.31
CA ARG A 359 8.07 -10.94 -7.14
C ARG A 359 9.56 -10.88 -7.44
N LEU A 360 10.34 -11.80 -6.90
CA LEU A 360 11.78 -11.91 -7.16
C LEU A 360 12.04 -12.05 -8.67
N ASN A 361 11.34 -12.97 -9.34
CA ASN A 361 11.51 -13.18 -10.78
C ASN A 361 11.12 -11.92 -11.59
N ARG A 362 10.00 -11.26 -11.24
CA ARG A 362 9.55 -10.01 -11.88
C ARG A 362 10.53 -8.85 -11.64
N TYR A 363 11.12 -8.76 -10.44
CA TYR A 363 12.16 -7.78 -10.12
C TYR A 363 13.42 -7.98 -10.96
N CYS A 364 13.93 -9.21 -11.06
CA CYS A 364 15.08 -9.53 -11.90
C CYS A 364 14.81 -9.19 -13.37
N ARG A 365 13.60 -9.50 -13.87
CA ARG A 365 13.16 -9.14 -15.24
C ARG A 365 13.17 -7.63 -15.44
N ALA A 366 12.59 -6.87 -14.51
CA ALA A 366 12.57 -5.40 -14.56
C ALA A 366 13.99 -4.82 -14.56
N ALA A 367 14.86 -5.30 -13.66
CA ALA A 367 16.26 -4.87 -13.58
C ALA A 367 17.04 -5.15 -14.86
N THR A 368 16.83 -6.33 -15.48
CA THR A 368 17.48 -6.69 -16.75
C THR A 368 17.00 -5.81 -17.91
N ALA A 369 15.69 -5.59 -18.03
CA ALA A 369 15.12 -4.83 -19.13
C ALA A 369 15.46 -3.33 -19.05
N ILE A 370 15.46 -2.75 -17.84
CA ILE A 370 15.92 -1.38 -17.60
C ILE A 370 17.42 -1.26 -17.89
N GLY A 371 18.21 -2.24 -17.46
CA GLY A 371 19.65 -2.29 -17.65
C GLY A 371 20.43 -1.20 -16.90
N GLY A 372 21.75 -1.22 -17.01
CA GLY A 372 22.63 -0.23 -16.37
C GLY A 372 22.87 -0.44 -14.87
N LEU A 373 22.44 -1.57 -14.31
CA LEU A 373 22.75 -2.00 -12.95
C LEU A 373 23.90 -3.02 -12.96
N GLU A 374 24.83 -2.89 -12.02
CA GLU A 374 25.95 -3.82 -11.83
C GLU A 374 25.60 -4.95 -10.84
N ARG A 375 24.62 -4.71 -9.96
CA ARG A 375 24.09 -5.65 -8.97
C ARG A 375 22.63 -5.36 -8.67
N LEU A 376 21.96 -6.34 -8.08
CA LEU A 376 20.63 -6.16 -7.49
C LEU A 376 20.75 -5.52 -6.09
N LEU A 377 19.62 -5.00 -5.62
CA LEU A 377 19.42 -4.61 -4.22
C LEU A 377 19.52 -5.85 -3.30
N ASN A 378 19.82 -5.63 -2.03
CA ASN A 378 19.78 -6.68 -1.02
C ASN A 378 18.33 -7.08 -0.69
N PHE A 379 18.17 -8.13 0.11
CA PHE A 379 16.86 -8.69 0.46
C PHE A 379 16.62 -8.70 1.98
N ASP A 380 17.42 -7.96 2.75
CA ASP A 380 17.53 -8.10 4.21
C ASP A 380 16.26 -7.66 4.95
N GLY A 381 15.47 -6.75 4.36
CA GLY A 381 14.26 -6.23 4.99
C GLY A 381 13.08 -7.19 5.00
N CYS A 382 13.15 -8.32 4.31
CA CYS A 382 12.12 -9.36 4.33
C CYS A 382 12.72 -10.71 4.75
N LEU A 383 12.26 -11.22 5.90
CA LEU A 383 12.81 -12.44 6.49
C LEU A 383 12.75 -13.63 5.51
N ASP A 384 13.87 -14.35 5.40
CA ASP A 384 14.10 -15.54 4.56
C ASP A 384 14.05 -15.29 3.03
N MET A 385 14.03 -14.03 2.58
CA MET A 385 13.92 -13.72 1.15
C MET A 385 15.19 -14.07 0.35
N ASP A 386 16.36 -14.00 0.97
CA ASP A 386 17.65 -14.44 0.41
C ASP A 386 17.70 -15.97 0.21
N GLU A 387 17.21 -16.74 1.19
CA GLU A 387 17.07 -18.19 1.10
C GLU A 387 16.09 -18.59 -0.01
N ARG A 388 14.98 -17.87 -0.12
CA ARG A 388 14.01 -18.05 -1.21
C ARG A 388 14.63 -17.77 -2.58
N MET A 389 15.42 -16.71 -2.72
CA MET A 389 16.14 -16.42 -3.96
C MET A 389 17.11 -17.56 -4.32
N ARG A 390 17.91 -18.04 -3.36
CA ARG A 390 18.82 -19.17 -3.59
C ARG A 390 18.07 -20.41 -4.05
N ARG A 391 17.01 -20.79 -3.33
CA ARG A 391 16.20 -21.97 -3.65
C ARG A 391 15.54 -21.85 -5.02
N CYS A 392 14.98 -20.70 -5.37
CA CYS A 392 14.33 -20.54 -6.68
C CYS A 392 15.33 -20.60 -7.85
N LEU A 393 16.56 -20.15 -7.63
CA LEU A 393 17.65 -20.22 -8.62
C LEU A 393 18.16 -21.66 -8.80
N ASP A 394 18.18 -22.46 -7.73
CA ASP A 394 18.56 -23.87 -7.77
C ASP A 394 17.46 -24.72 -8.41
N GLU A 395 16.20 -24.43 -8.11
CA GLU A 395 15.03 -25.10 -8.70
C GLU A 395 14.71 -24.62 -10.13
N GLY A 396 15.27 -23.48 -10.56
CA GLY A 396 15.01 -22.87 -11.87
C GLY A 396 13.61 -22.26 -12.02
N THR A 397 12.99 -21.88 -10.89
CA THR A 397 11.66 -21.25 -10.81
C THR A 397 11.72 -19.73 -10.92
N CYS A 398 12.88 -19.10 -10.70
CA CYS A 398 13.12 -17.68 -10.97
C CYS A 398 14.14 -17.47 -12.11
N ARG A 399 13.71 -17.84 -13.33
CA ARG A 399 14.57 -17.86 -14.54
C ARG A 399 15.14 -16.50 -14.92
N ASP A 400 14.40 -15.42 -14.70
CA ASP A 400 14.86 -14.07 -15.02
C ASP A 400 15.98 -13.62 -14.08
N CYS A 401 16.13 -14.27 -12.93
CA CYS A 401 17.22 -14.02 -11.98
C CYS A 401 18.53 -14.73 -12.34
N GLU A 402 18.53 -15.66 -13.31
CA GLU A 402 19.73 -16.42 -13.70
C GLU A 402 20.89 -15.51 -14.14
N VAL A 403 20.58 -14.41 -14.84
CA VAL A 403 21.60 -13.46 -15.33
C VAL A 403 22.29 -12.68 -14.20
N TRP A 404 21.69 -12.67 -13.01
CA TRP A 404 22.18 -11.99 -11.82
C TRP A 404 22.97 -12.93 -10.88
N LYS A 405 23.09 -14.24 -11.23
CA LYS A 405 23.91 -15.19 -10.45
C LYS A 405 25.34 -14.68 -10.32
N GLY A 406 25.74 -14.33 -9.10
CA GLY A 406 27.07 -13.82 -8.77
C GLY A 406 27.17 -12.30 -8.56
N THR A 407 26.10 -11.55 -8.80
CA THR A 407 26.04 -10.11 -8.47
C THR A 407 25.19 -9.83 -7.22
N MET A 408 24.46 -10.84 -6.73
CA MET A 408 23.63 -10.76 -5.53
C MET A 408 24.45 -11.08 -4.29
N ASP A 409 24.21 -10.35 -3.20
CA ASP A 409 24.63 -10.78 -1.87
C ASP A 409 23.52 -11.63 -1.26
N LEU A 410 23.69 -12.95 -1.28
CA LEU A 410 22.71 -13.89 -0.73
C LEU A 410 23.14 -14.46 0.62
N GLY A 411 24.24 -13.99 1.20
CA GLY A 411 24.82 -14.64 2.38
C GLY A 411 25.39 -16.04 2.06
N GLY A 412 26.58 -16.34 2.59
CA GLY A 412 27.17 -17.66 2.48
C GLY A 412 26.47 -18.64 3.42
N GLY A 413 25.90 -19.71 2.87
CA GLY A 413 25.69 -20.92 3.65
C GLY A 413 27.06 -21.34 4.21
N GLU A 414 27.17 -21.44 5.53
CA GLU A 414 28.26 -22.22 6.10
C GLU A 414 28.04 -23.67 5.67
N ASP A 415 28.62 -24.02 4.52
CA ASP A 415 28.94 -25.38 4.18
C ASP A 415 29.89 -25.88 5.28
N GLY A 416 29.30 -26.52 6.29
CA GLY A 416 30.02 -27.14 7.39
C GLY A 416 30.89 -28.29 6.90
N GLU A 417 32.03 -27.97 6.30
CA GLU A 417 33.15 -28.90 6.18
C GLU A 417 33.83 -28.97 7.55
N GLY A 418 33.58 -30.10 8.22
CA GLY A 418 34.25 -30.47 9.45
C GLY A 418 35.77 -30.46 9.31
N GLY A 419 36.40 -29.62 10.11
CA GLY A 419 37.83 -29.66 10.41
C GLY A 419 38.02 -29.73 11.92
N ASP A 420 38.06 -30.96 12.45
CA ASP A 420 38.60 -31.24 13.78
C ASP A 420 40.04 -30.71 13.86
N GLU A 421 40.31 -29.71 14.71
CA GLU A 421 41.58 -29.65 15.43
C GLU A 421 41.35 -29.18 16.88
N ALA A 422 41.46 -30.16 17.77
CA ALA A 422 41.53 -30.01 19.21
C ALA A 422 42.85 -29.34 19.63
N MET A 423 42.79 -28.38 20.57
CA MET A 423 43.90 -28.12 21.50
C MET A 423 43.37 -27.67 22.87
N ILE A 424 43.21 -28.68 23.73
CA ILE A 424 43.77 -28.81 25.09
C ILE A 424 44.05 -27.50 25.85
N GLY A 425 43.33 -27.31 26.96
CA GLY A 425 43.52 -26.17 27.86
C GLY A 425 44.61 -26.33 28.91
N THR A 426 44.90 -25.22 29.60
CA THR A 426 45.45 -25.19 30.97
C THR A 426 45.20 -23.83 31.65
N THR A 427 44.48 -23.88 32.77
CA THR A 427 44.68 -23.22 34.08
C THR A 427 44.87 -21.70 34.23
N ALA A 428 43.85 -21.09 34.88
CA ALA A 428 43.86 -20.29 36.12
C ALA A 428 44.88 -19.13 36.32
N GLY A 429 44.31 -17.93 36.56
CA GLY A 429 44.95 -16.79 37.20
C GLY A 429 43.92 -15.72 37.59
N ASP A 430 43.74 -15.53 38.88
CA ASP A 430 42.78 -14.66 39.58
C ASP A 430 43.14 -13.15 39.50
N GLY A 431 42.15 -12.26 39.67
CA GLY A 431 42.36 -10.81 39.80
C GLY A 431 41.15 -9.94 39.42
N GLY A 432 40.30 -9.61 40.40
CA GLY A 432 39.05 -8.87 40.21
C GLY A 432 39.15 -7.35 40.03
N GLY A 433 38.01 -6.72 39.70
CA GLY A 433 37.85 -5.27 39.70
C GLY A 433 36.62 -4.74 38.94
N ARG A 434 35.52 -4.58 39.68
CA ARG A 434 34.20 -3.93 39.42
C ARG A 434 34.09 -2.89 38.27
N GLY A 435 32.94 -2.94 37.55
CA GLY A 435 32.27 -1.73 37.06
C GLY A 435 31.25 -1.88 35.91
N GLY A 436 29.97 -2.09 36.24
CA GLY A 436 28.80 -1.51 35.55
C GLY A 436 28.39 -2.04 34.16
N GLY A 437 27.56 -3.09 34.12
CA GLY A 437 26.77 -3.47 32.94
C GLY A 437 25.34 -2.93 33.01
N ARG A 438 24.80 -2.44 31.89
CA ARG A 438 23.37 -2.25 31.66
C ARG A 438 22.95 -3.26 30.58
N ALA A 439 22.18 -4.26 31.02
CA ALA A 439 21.66 -5.33 30.18
C ALA A 439 20.43 -4.89 29.39
N LYS A 440 20.34 -5.44 28.18
CA LYS A 440 19.15 -5.49 27.31
C LYS A 440 18.03 -6.26 28.02
N ALA A 441 16.80 -5.82 27.86
CA ALA A 441 15.60 -6.56 28.23
C ALA A 441 14.74 -6.75 26.97
N SER A 442 14.69 -7.98 26.50
CA SER A 442 13.68 -8.54 25.61
C SER A 442 12.34 -8.62 26.37
N LYS A 443 11.21 -8.41 25.66
CA LYS A 443 9.89 -8.72 26.22
C LYS A 443 9.05 -9.46 25.18
N GLN A 444 8.66 -10.66 25.59
CA GLN A 444 7.81 -11.62 24.90
C GLN A 444 6.36 -11.14 24.80
N GLU A 445 5.71 -11.60 23.74
CA GLU A 445 4.27 -11.64 23.51
C GLU A 445 3.54 -12.53 24.53
N ALA A 446 2.25 -12.24 24.72
CA ALA A 446 1.30 -13.18 25.29
C ALA A 446 -0.05 -13.04 24.56
N SER A 447 -0.40 -14.08 23.80
CA SER A 447 -1.77 -14.39 23.40
C SER A 447 -2.49 -15.08 24.58
N THR A 448 -3.80 -14.87 24.74
CA THR A 448 -4.69 -15.90 25.30
C THR A 448 -6.14 -15.63 24.90
N ALA A 449 -6.78 -16.70 24.44
CA ALA A 449 -8.20 -16.82 24.17
C ALA A 449 -9.03 -16.83 25.46
N SER A 450 -10.29 -16.39 25.40
CA SER A 450 -11.25 -16.54 26.50
C SER A 450 -12.41 -17.46 26.09
N THR A 451 -12.62 -18.49 26.90
CA THR A 451 -13.82 -19.32 26.97
C THR A 451 -14.72 -18.86 28.12
N ILE A 452 -16.01 -19.04 27.90
CA ILE A 452 -17.19 -18.82 28.76
C ILE A 452 -17.13 -19.69 30.03
N ASP A 453 -17.52 -19.15 31.20
CA ASP A 453 -18.59 -19.71 32.07
C ASP A 453 -19.00 -18.79 33.24
N GLU A 454 -20.24 -18.99 33.68
CA GLU A 454 -21.07 -18.28 34.65
C GLU A 454 -20.58 -18.32 36.11
N SER A 455 -20.98 -17.31 36.91
CA SER A 455 -21.80 -17.45 38.16
C SER A 455 -21.57 -16.34 39.20
N GLY A 456 -22.66 -15.88 39.82
CA GLY A 456 -22.76 -15.73 41.28
C GLY A 456 -22.54 -14.36 41.93
N GLU A 457 -23.65 -13.65 42.15
CA GLU A 457 -24.07 -12.84 43.32
C GLU A 457 -23.07 -12.39 44.40
N GLY A 458 -23.19 -11.14 44.86
CA GLY A 458 -22.69 -10.70 46.17
C GLY A 458 -22.78 -9.19 46.44
N ASP A 459 -23.68 -8.83 47.35
CA ASP A 459 -24.19 -7.48 47.69
C ASP A 459 -23.31 -6.69 48.71
N ALA A 460 -23.62 -5.40 48.81
CA ALA A 460 -23.53 -4.48 49.97
C ALA A 460 -22.20 -3.77 50.34
N GLY A 461 -22.21 -2.44 50.14
CA GLY A 461 -22.42 -1.50 51.26
C GLY A 461 -21.24 -0.61 51.75
N GLY A 462 -21.41 0.72 51.63
CA GLY A 462 -21.03 1.66 52.72
C GLY A 462 -20.22 2.93 52.40
N GLU A 463 -20.94 4.07 52.31
CA GLU A 463 -20.69 5.47 52.80
C GLU A 463 -19.26 6.06 52.83
N GLY A 464 -19.00 7.33 52.48
CA GLY A 464 -19.87 8.46 52.18
C GLY A 464 -19.14 9.83 52.07
N GLY A 465 -19.94 10.87 51.79
CA GLY A 465 -19.64 12.31 51.97
C GLY A 465 -18.84 12.98 50.85
N GLY A 466 -19.22 14.10 50.22
CA GLY A 466 -20.33 15.03 50.33
C GLY A 466 -19.93 16.33 49.59
N GLY A 467 -20.88 17.04 48.96
CA GLY A 467 -20.69 18.47 48.65
C GLY A 467 -20.98 19.00 47.24
N ARG A 468 -22.27 19.27 47.00
CA ARG A 468 -22.84 20.48 46.37
C ARG A 468 -22.77 20.70 44.84
N ALA A 469 -23.98 20.76 44.27
CA ALA A 469 -24.37 21.08 42.92
C ALA A 469 -24.18 22.56 42.50
N LYS A 470 -24.16 22.80 41.18
CA LYS A 470 -25.16 23.64 40.50
C LYS A 470 -25.24 23.34 38.99
N SER A 471 -26.49 23.28 38.53
CA SER A 471 -27.00 23.02 37.19
C SER A 471 -27.24 24.33 36.44
N SER A 472 -27.15 24.31 35.11
CA SER A 472 -27.88 25.24 34.24
C SER A 472 -28.18 24.62 32.88
N LYS A 473 -29.44 24.18 32.72
CA LYS A 473 -30.15 23.95 31.45
C LYS A 473 -30.60 25.29 30.84
N ARG A 474 -30.71 25.35 29.50
CA ARG A 474 -31.83 25.86 28.65
C ARG A 474 -31.32 26.30 27.26
N PRO A 475 -32.19 26.50 26.23
CA PRO A 475 -33.24 25.61 25.71
C PRO A 475 -33.33 25.59 24.15
N ARG A 476 -34.21 24.72 23.60
CA ARG A 476 -34.76 24.80 22.22
C ARG A 476 -35.71 26.00 22.05
N PRO A 477 -36.01 26.42 20.81
CA PRO A 477 -37.28 27.04 20.47
C PRO A 477 -38.13 26.17 19.53
N GLU A 478 -39.44 26.22 19.74
CA GLU A 478 -40.52 25.79 18.83
C GLU A 478 -41.51 26.96 18.65
N GLU A 479 -42.42 26.79 17.68
CA GLU A 479 -43.60 27.57 17.26
C GLU A 479 -43.41 28.47 16.02
N GLY A 480 -44.27 28.44 14.99
CA GLY A 480 -45.63 27.90 14.93
C GLY A 480 -46.23 27.76 13.52
N ALA A 481 -47.51 27.39 13.53
CA ALA A 481 -48.33 26.72 12.51
C ALA A 481 -48.91 27.60 11.37
N GLY A 482 -49.47 26.94 10.35
CA GLY A 482 -50.27 27.57 9.28
C GLY A 482 -50.79 26.60 8.19
N GLU A 483 -51.84 25.86 8.56
CA GLU A 483 -52.91 25.14 7.82
C GLU A 483 -53.19 25.27 6.29
N GLN A 484 -53.76 24.16 5.77
CA GLN A 484 -54.73 23.97 4.65
C GLN A 484 -54.20 24.14 3.20
N GLY A 485 -54.49 23.28 2.21
CA GLY A 485 -55.39 22.14 2.03
C GLY A 485 -55.64 21.98 0.51
N ALA A 486 -55.80 20.75 0.01
CA ALA A 486 -56.66 20.35 -1.11
C ALA A 486 -56.17 19.05 -1.79
N SER A 487 -56.93 17.99 -1.55
CA SER A 487 -56.97 16.73 -2.29
C SER A 487 -57.64 16.93 -3.65
N ILE A 488 -57.16 16.26 -4.70
CA ILE A 488 -57.99 15.82 -5.83
C ILE A 488 -57.52 14.42 -6.24
N GLU A 489 -58.35 13.42 -5.97
CA GLU A 489 -58.36 12.12 -6.65
C GLU A 489 -58.95 12.30 -8.06
N LYS A 490 -58.46 11.51 -9.03
CA LYS A 490 -59.35 10.89 -10.02
C LYS A 490 -58.76 9.62 -10.62
N GLU A 491 -59.64 8.63 -10.64
CA GLU A 491 -59.53 7.25 -11.11
C GLU A 491 -59.17 7.11 -12.59
N GLY A 492 -58.67 5.92 -12.94
CA GLY A 492 -58.61 5.41 -14.30
C GLY A 492 -58.10 3.98 -14.32
N SER A 493 -59.03 3.03 -14.34
CA SER A 493 -58.82 1.60 -14.62
C SER A 493 -58.11 1.38 -15.96
N ASP A 494 -57.35 0.30 -16.09
CA ASP A 494 -57.66 -0.73 -17.09
C ASP A 494 -56.81 -2.00 -16.93
N THR A 495 -57.47 -3.07 -17.32
CA THR A 495 -57.18 -4.49 -17.29
C THR A 495 -56.06 -4.90 -18.25
N ASP A 496 -55.23 -5.87 -17.88
CA ASP A 496 -55.15 -7.16 -18.61
C ASP A 496 -54.09 -8.11 -18.01
N SER A 497 -54.54 -9.33 -17.72
CA SER A 497 -53.68 -10.52 -17.63
C SER A 497 -53.53 -11.12 -19.03
N PRO A 498 -52.49 -11.94 -19.27
CA PRO A 498 -52.80 -13.36 -19.29
C PRO A 498 -51.76 -14.26 -18.61
N THR A 499 -52.32 -15.29 -18.01
CA THR A 499 -51.75 -16.54 -17.53
C THR A 499 -51.13 -17.35 -18.67
N LEU A 500 -49.92 -17.89 -18.45
CA LEU A 500 -49.48 -19.16 -19.07
C LEU A 500 -48.69 -19.99 -18.05
N THR A 501 -49.18 -21.20 -17.81
CA THR A 501 -48.60 -22.27 -17.01
C THR A 501 -47.53 -23.07 -17.77
N PRO A 502 -46.68 -23.84 -17.07
CA PRO A 502 -45.46 -24.44 -17.60
C PRO A 502 -45.69 -25.83 -18.20
N THR A 503 -44.78 -26.27 -19.07
CA THR A 503 -44.66 -27.68 -19.48
C THR A 503 -43.25 -28.19 -19.21
N ASN A 504 -43.20 -29.33 -18.53
CA ASN A 504 -42.03 -30.17 -18.24
C ASN A 504 -41.75 -31.16 -19.39
N ASP A 505 -40.64 -31.89 -19.22
CA ASP A 505 -40.22 -33.15 -19.87
C ASP A 505 -39.32 -32.99 -21.12
N ALA A 506 -38.23 -33.74 -21.32
CA ALA A 506 -37.60 -34.82 -20.57
C ALA A 506 -36.22 -35.18 -21.18
N THR A 507 -35.31 -35.64 -20.31
CA THR A 507 -34.30 -36.73 -20.40
C THR A 507 -33.45 -37.07 -21.66
N ALA A 508 -32.24 -37.55 -21.32
CA ALA A 508 -31.33 -38.48 -22.00
C ALA A 508 -30.29 -37.87 -22.97
N ALA A 509 -29.04 -38.32 -23.10
CA ALA A 509 -28.35 -39.51 -22.63
C ALA A 509 -26.83 -39.26 -22.57
N ALA A 510 -26.15 -40.01 -21.70
CA ALA A 510 -24.71 -40.18 -21.71
C ALA A 510 -24.27 -41.06 -22.88
N SER A 511 -23.18 -40.68 -23.56
CA SER A 511 -22.35 -41.61 -24.32
C SER A 511 -20.91 -41.15 -24.28
N GLY A 512 -20.04 -41.98 -23.69
CA GLY A 512 -18.62 -41.73 -23.56
C GLY A 512 -17.87 -41.80 -24.89
N GLY A 513 -16.92 -40.89 -25.05
CA GLY A 513 -15.87 -40.94 -26.06
C GLY A 513 -14.56 -40.52 -25.41
N ARG A 514 -13.65 -41.48 -25.20
CA ARG A 514 -12.27 -41.21 -24.80
C ARG A 514 -11.58 -40.42 -25.91
N PHE A 515 -11.17 -39.19 -25.63
CA PHE A 515 -10.12 -38.52 -26.39
C PHE A 515 -8.98 -38.18 -25.42
N ARG A 516 -7.82 -38.81 -25.66
CA ARG A 516 -6.55 -38.43 -25.05
C ARG A 516 -6.09 -37.15 -25.75
N GLY A 517 -6.18 -36.02 -25.06
CA GLY A 517 -5.50 -34.78 -25.40
C GLY A 517 -4.62 -34.38 -24.21
N THR A 518 -3.31 -34.41 -24.41
CA THR A 518 -2.32 -33.85 -23.48
C THR A 518 -2.41 -32.33 -23.54
N GLY A 519 -2.97 -31.74 -22.50
CA GLY A 519 -3.06 -30.30 -22.30
C GLY A 519 -3.40 -30.07 -20.84
N GLY A 520 -2.39 -30.20 -19.97
CA GLY A 520 -2.50 -29.78 -18.58
C GLY A 520 -2.58 -28.27 -18.57
N VAL A 521 -3.80 -27.73 -18.51
CA VAL A 521 -4.03 -26.35 -18.13
C VAL A 521 -3.88 -26.33 -16.61
N ASP A 522 -2.88 -25.58 -16.14
CA ASP A 522 -2.51 -25.49 -14.74
C ASP A 522 -3.69 -25.06 -13.87
N ARG A 523 -4.06 -25.93 -12.93
CA ARG A 523 -4.93 -25.64 -11.77
C ARG A 523 -4.31 -24.59 -10.82
N GLU A 524 -3.16 -24.02 -11.14
CA GLU A 524 -2.42 -23.05 -10.32
C GLU A 524 -2.85 -21.59 -10.52
N ARG A 525 -3.68 -21.26 -11.53
CA ARG A 525 -4.27 -19.91 -11.64
C ARG A 525 -5.21 -19.57 -10.47
N GLY A 526 -5.69 -20.61 -9.77
CA GLY A 526 -6.83 -20.51 -8.87
C GLY A 526 -6.58 -20.12 -7.41
N LEU A 527 -5.33 -19.95 -7.02
CA LEU A 527 -4.96 -19.54 -5.67
C LEU A 527 -4.16 -18.24 -5.69
N GLY A 528 -3.95 -17.66 -6.88
CA GLY A 528 -2.82 -16.80 -7.20
C GLY A 528 -3.06 -15.30 -7.19
N TYR A 529 -4.20 -14.83 -6.70
CA TYR A 529 -4.51 -13.39 -6.73
C TYR A 529 -5.33 -12.98 -5.51
N ARG A 530 -4.91 -13.42 -4.32
CA ARG A 530 -4.98 -12.51 -3.17
C ARG A 530 -3.80 -11.58 -3.34
N PHE A 531 -4.08 -10.43 -3.94
CA PHE A 531 -3.10 -9.35 -4.06
C PHE A 531 -2.70 -8.89 -2.64
N ALA A 532 -1.57 -8.21 -2.52
CA ALA A 532 -1.14 -7.69 -1.23
C ALA A 532 -2.27 -6.84 -0.60
N ASP A 533 -2.44 -6.93 0.72
CA ASP A 533 -3.27 -5.99 1.47
C ASP A 533 -2.50 -4.64 1.56
N SER A 534 -2.31 -3.99 0.41
CA SER A 534 -1.56 -2.74 0.25
C SER A 534 -2.34 -1.57 0.82
#